data_AF-A0A1Q9NC56-F1
#
_entry.id   AF-A0A1Q9NC56-F1
#
_cell.length_a   1.000
_cell.length_b   1.000
_cell.length_c   1.000
_cell.angle_alpha   90.00
_cell.angle_beta   90.00
_cell.angle_gamma   90.00
#
_symmetry.space_group_name_H-M   'P 1'
#
loop_
_entity.id
_entity.type
_entity.pdbx_description
1 polymer ?
#
loop_
_entity_poly.entity_id
_entity_poly.type
_entity_poly.pdbx_seq_one_letter_code
_entity_poly.pdbx_strand_id
1 'polypeptide(L)'
;MTILSVNTMRLIGHALQVWDTNFLISDILNVLALSIVGYLTIRFPKGILVSQAQVSHAITSKPINQELSEFELLLNPVRLAIVDLLYQNDYYQSAKIRKFLNISWGKFAPHLDKVEKAGFITIKEEFFDAKPRKVVYLEHKGRSHYIEFQQKMLAMFAKR
;
A
#
# COMPACT_ATOMS: atom_id res chain seq x y z
N MET A 1 46.39 19.80 -5.72
CA MET A 1 46.15 19.02 -4.49
C MET A 1 45.13 19.79 -3.65
N THR A 2 43.85 19.41 -3.73
CA THR A 2 42.72 20.25 -3.33
C THR A 2 42.44 20.14 -1.83
N ILE A 3 42.44 21.30 -1.17
CA ILE A 3 42.26 21.51 0.28
C ILE A 3 40.94 20.91 0.82
N LEU A 4 39.98 20.62 -0.05
CA LEU A 4 38.68 20.01 0.26
C LEU A 4 38.74 18.51 0.64
N SER A 5 39.73 17.74 0.16
CA SER A 5 39.85 16.29 0.44
C SER A 5 40.33 15.99 1.87
N VAL A 6 41.15 16.88 2.43
CA VAL A 6 41.73 16.69 3.76
C VAL A 6 40.67 16.88 4.86
N ASN A 7 39.74 17.81 4.66
CA ASN A 7 38.71 18.12 5.65
C ASN A 7 37.63 17.02 5.74
N THR A 8 37.32 16.35 4.63
CA THR A 8 36.39 15.21 4.63
C THR A 8 37.00 13.97 5.30
N MET A 9 38.29 13.70 5.09
CA MET A 9 39.01 12.65 5.84
C MET A 9 39.09 12.95 7.34
N ARG A 10 39.20 14.23 7.75
CA ARG A 10 39.20 14.63 9.17
C ARG A 10 37.85 14.42 9.84
N LEU A 11 36.75 14.68 9.13
CA LEU A 11 35.38 14.43 9.62
C LEU A 11 35.09 12.93 9.77
N ILE A 12 35.52 12.13 8.79
CA ILE A 12 35.40 10.66 8.85
C ILE A 12 36.27 10.09 9.98
N GLY A 13 37.47 10.65 10.21
CA GLY A 13 38.33 10.29 11.34
C GLY A 13 37.72 10.58 12.71
N HIS A 14 37.09 11.76 12.87
CA HIS A 14 36.35 12.08 14.10
C HIS A 14 35.13 11.17 14.31
N ALA A 15 34.43 10.80 13.24
CA ALA A 15 33.29 9.89 13.31
C ALA A 15 33.70 8.44 13.64
N LEU A 16 34.87 7.99 13.19
CA LEU A 16 35.39 6.65 13.48
C LEU A 16 36.01 6.52 14.88
N GLN A 17 36.44 7.63 15.50
CA GLN A 17 37.07 7.62 16.82
C GLN A 17 36.07 7.74 17.98
N VAL A 18 34.81 8.10 17.71
CA VAL A 18 33.73 8.19 18.70
C VAL A 18 32.77 7.01 18.49
N TRP A 19 33.13 5.85 19.02
CA TRP A 19 32.19 4.74 19.22
C TRP A 19 31.35 5.01 20.46
N ASP A 20 30.44 5.99 20.36
CA ASP A 20 29.39 6.22 21.35
C ASP A 20 28.05 5.72 20.79
N THR A 21 27.26 5.04 21.62
CA THR A 21 26.05 4.27 21.26
C THR A 21 24.86 5.10 20.79
N ASN A 22 25.06 6.38 20.48
CA ASN A 22 24.02 7.33 20.07
C ASN A 22 24.04 7.71 18.59
N PHE A 23 24.73 6.95 17.74
CA PHE A 23 24.73 7.18 16.29
C PHE A 23 23.37 6.82 15.70
N LEU A 24 22.54 7.83 15.42
CA LEU A 24 21.19 7.62 14.91
C LEU A 24 21.24 7.28 13.41
N ILE A 25 20.22 6.57 12.92
CA ILE A 25 20.10 6.21 11.49
C ILE A 25 20.22 7.46 10.58
N SER A 26 19.78 8.62 11.06
CA SER A 26 19.92 9.91 10.38
C SER A 26 21.38 10.28 10.09
N ASP A 27 22.31 9.91 10.98
CA ASP A 27 23.72 10.29 10.86
C ASP A 27 24.43 9.42 9.80
N ILE A 28 24.09 8.13 9.72
CA ILE A 28 24.51 7.24 8.62
C ILE A 28 23.99 7.78 7.28
N LEU A 29 22.70 8.15 7.24
CA LEU A 29 22.06 8.65 6.02
C LEU A 29 22.71 9.96 5.55
N ASN A 30 23.07 10.85 6.47
CA ASN A 30 23.75 12.10 6.16
C ASN A 30 25.16 11.87 5.59
N VAL A 31 25.94 10.94 6.16
CA VAL A 31 27.27 10.59 5.65
C VAL A 31 27.21 9.95 4.26
N LEU A 32 26.24 9.07 4.02
CA LEU A 32 26.02 8.47 2.70
C LEU A 32 25.55 9.50 1.68
N ALA A 33 24.63 10.39 2.05
CA ALA A 33 24.16 11.47 1.20
C ALA A 33 25.31 12.42 0.79
N LEU A 34 26.16 12.81 1.74
CA LEU A 34 27.33 13.66 1.48
C LEU A 34 28.36 12.97 0.56
N SER A 35 28.55 11.66 0.73
CA SER A 35 29.47 10.88 -0.13
C SER A 35 28.96 10.77 -1.56
N ILE A 36 27.66 10.57 -1.74
CA ILE A 36 27.01 10.52 -3.08
C ILE A 36 27.05 11.89 -3.74
N VAL A 37 26.69 12.96 -3.02
CA VAL A 37 26.72 14.34 -3.54
C VAL A 37 28.16 14.77 -3.89
N GLY A 38 29.14 14.43 -3.06
CA GLY A 38 30.55 14.66 -3.35
C GLY A 38 31.04 13.92 -4.60
N TYR A 39 30.66 12.64 -4.76
CA TYR A 39 31.02 11.87 -5.96
C TYR A 39 30.37 12.43 -7.23
N LEU A 40 29.10 12.82 -7.16
CA LEU A 40 28.36 13.37 -8.30
C LEU A 40 28.89 14.74 -8.74
N THR A 41 29.28 15.60 -7.79
CA THR A 41 29.87 16.92 -8.10
C THR A 41 31.25 16.83 -8.74
N ILE A 42 32.06 15.83 -8.35
CA ILE A 42 33.37 15.56 -8.97
C ILE A 42 33.21 14.98 -10.38
N ARG A 43 32.22 14.09 -10.58
CA ARG A 43 32.04 13.37 -11.86
C ARG A 43 31.33 14.21 -12.93
N PHE A 44 30.49 15.18 -12.54
CA PHE A 44 29.71 16.01 -13.46
C PHE A 44 29.82 17.50 -13.10
N PRO A 45 30.95 18.16 -13.40
CA PRO A 45 31.25 19.51 -12.91
C PRO A 45 30.43 20.63 -13.58
N LYS A 46 29.72 20.36 -14.68
CA LYS A 46 28.83 21.31 -15.35
C LYS A 46 27.60 20.58 -15.90
N GLY A 47 26.41 20.95 -15.44
CA GLY A 47 25.20 20.75 -16.23
C GLY A 47 24.12 19.82 -15.70
N ILE A 48 24.15 19.36 -14.45
CA ILE A 48 22.94 18.77 -13.86
C ILE A 48 22.77 19.26 -12.42
N LEU A 49 22.29 20.50 -12.27
CA LEU A 49 21.42 20.79 -11.13
C LEU A 49 20.15 20.00 -11.39
N VAL A 50 20.16 18.75 -10.93
CA VAL A 50 18.94 17.97 -10.84
C VAL A 50 18.06 18.71 -9.84
N SER A 51 17.22 19.62 -10.34
CA SER A 51 16.14 20.20 -9.56
C SER A 51 15.37 19.03 -8.97
N GLN A 52 15.15 19.01 -7.65
CA GLN A 52 14.37 17.96 -6.99
C GLN A 52 13.01 17.75 -7.68
N ALA A 53 12.48 18.77 -8.38
CA ALA A 53 11.27 18.66 -9.19
C ALA A 53 11.43 17.68 -10.38
N GLN A 54 12.57 17.67 -11.07
CA GLN A 54 12.80 16.78 -12.22
C GLN A 54 12.93 15.29 -11.80
N VAL A 55 13.54 15.00 -10.64
CA VAL A 55 13.56 13.62 -10.08
C VAL A 55 12.16 13.16 -9.71
N SER A 56 11.36 14.06 -9.14
CA SER A 56 10.00 13.75 -8.69
C SER A 56 9.06 13.44 -9.87
N HIS A 57 9.23 14.14 -10.99
CA HIS A 57 8.45 13.93 -12.21
C HIS A 57 8.86 12.69 -13.00
N ALA A 58 10.15 12.30 -13.00
CA ALA A 58 10.61 11.10 -13.71
C ALA A 58 10.20 9.78 -13.01
N ILE A 59 9.95 9.79 -11.71
CA ILE A 59 9.45 8.64 -10.94
C ILE A 59 7.93 8.43 -11.16
N THR A 60 7.23 9.39 -11.77
CA THR A 60 5.77 9.35 -11.93
C THR A 60 5.37 9.29 -13.41
N SER A 61 5.61 8.15 -14.07
CA SER A 61 4.54 7.62 -14.95
C SER A 61 3.30 7.47 -14.07
N LYS A 62 2.13 7.98 -14.48
CA LYS A 62 0.83 8.01 -13.75
C LYS A 62 0.87 7.19 -12.44
N PRO A 63 0.85 7.85 -11.26
CA PRO A 63 1.24 7.19 -10.03
C PRO A 63 0.30 6.00 -9.78
N ILE A 64 0.85 4.86 -9.34
CA ILE A 64 0.11 3.59 -9.16
C ILE A 64 -1.20 3.78 -8.36
N ASN A 65 -1.21 4.75 -7.45
CA ASN A 65 -2.39 5.16 -6.68
C ASN A 65 -3.55 5.71 -7.52
N GLN A 66 -3.31 6.31 -8.69
CA GLN A 66 -4.34 6.85 -9.57
C GLN A 66 -5.00 5.76 -10.43
N GLU A 67 -4.32 4.64 -10.67
CA GLU A 67 -4.92 3.51 -11.40
C GLU A 67 -5.70 2.56 -10.49
N LEU A 68 -5.39 2.53 -9.19
CA LEU A 68 -6.06 1.69 -8.21
C LEU A 68 -7.12 2.45 -7.38
N SER A 69 -7.25 3.77 -7.57
CA SER A 69 -8.22 4.58 -6.85
C SER A 69 -9.66 4.13 -7.11
N GLU A 70 -9.97 3.66 -8.33
CA GLU A 70 -11.28 3.10 -8.67
C GLU A 70 -11.62 1.81 -7.89
N PHE A 71 -10.60 1.16 -7.31
CA PHE A 71 -10.72 -0.05 -6.52
C PHE A 71 -10.49 0.17 -5.02
N GLU A 72 -10.50 1.42 -4.53
CA GLU A 72 -10.20 1.76 -3.12
C GLU A 72 -11.00 0.91 -2.10
N LEU A 73 -12.25 0.57 -2.43
CA LEU A 73 -13.07 -0.32 -1.60
C LEU A 73 -12.45 -1.72 -1.48
N LEU A 74 -12.02 -2.33 -2.58
CA LEU A 74 -11.46 -3.68 -2.62
C LEU A 74 -9.98 -3.74 -2.23
N LEU A 75 -9.26 -2.61 -2.17
CA LEU A 75 -7.89 -2.57 -1.63
C LEU A 75 -7.84 -2.89 -0.13
N ASN A 76 -8.95 -2.76 0.59
CA ASN A 76 -9.00 -3.18 1.99
C ASN A 76 -9.18 -4.71 2.06
N PRO A 77 -8.29 -5.43 2.78
CA PRO A 77 -8.27 -6.89 2.79
C PRO A 77 -9.55 -7.52 3.35
N VAL A 78 -10.22 -6.88 4.33
CA VAL A 78 -11.46 -7.43 4.89
C VAL A 78 -12.59 -7.34 3.88
N ARG A 79 -12.73 -6.20 3.19
CA ARG A 79 -13.76 -6.01 2.17
C ARG A 79 -13.52 -6.93 0.98
N LEU A 80 -12.26 -7.05 0.54
CA LEU A 80 -11.87 -8.00 -0.49
C LEU A 80 -12.26 -9.43 -0.13
N ALA A 81 -11.93 -9.88 1.09
CA ALA A 81 -12.23 -11.24 1.52
C ALA A 81 -13.74 -11.50 1.66
N ILE A 82 -14.54 -10.51 2.06
CA ILE A 82 -16.00 -10.61 2.06
C ILE A 82 -16.52 -10.83 0.63
N VAL A 83 -16.09 -9.98 -0.31
CA VAL A 83 -16.56 -10.05 -1.71
C VAL A 83 -16.05 -11.30 -2.41
N ASP A 84 -14.81 -11.73 -2.16
CA ASP A 84 -14.25 -12.97 -2.70
C ASP A 84 -15.01 -14.21 -2.20
N LEU A 85 -15.29 -14.29 -0.90
CA LEU A 85 -16.07 -15.39 -0.33
C LEU A 85 -17.47 -15.46 -0.97
N LEU A 86 -18.10 -14.30 -1.20
CA LEU A 86 -19.40 -14.19 -1.84
C LEU A 86 -19.34 -14.32 -3.38
N TYR A 87 -18.17 -14.17 -3.98
CA TYR A 87 -17.97 -14.43 -5.41
C TYR A 87 -17.93 -15.93 -5.68
N GLN A 88 -17.26 -16.67 -4.78
CA GLN A 88 -17.18 -18.13 -4.77
C GLN A 88 -18.49 -18.79 -4.32
N ASN A 89 -19.31 -18.09 -3.55
CA ASN A 89 -20.60 -18.58 -3.04
C ASN A 89 -21.63 -17.48 -3.20
N ASP A 90 -22.72 -17.68 -3.94
CA ASP A 90 -23.69 -16.61 -4.24
C ASP A 90 -24.24 -15.88 -3.00
N TYR A 91 -24.24 -16.54 -1.84
CA TYR A 91 -24.62 -15.95 -0.56
C TYR A 91 -23.93 -16.63 0.62
N TYR A 92 -23.92 -15.94 1.76
CA TYR A 92 -23.44 -16.50 3.01
C TYR A 92 -24.09 -15.86 4.24
N GLN A 93 -24.24 -16.62 5.33
CA GLN A 93 -24.71 -16.05 6.61
C GLN A 93 -23.65 -15.08 7.16
N SER A 94 -24.06 -13.86 7.50
CA SER A 94 -23.20 -12.79 8.01
C SER A 94 -22.34 -13.25 9.21
N ALA A 95 -22.94 -13.99 10.15
CA ALA A 95 -22.24 -14.54 11.30
C ALA A 95 -21.16 -15.56 10.92
N LYS A 96 -21.38 -16.34 9.85
CA LYS A 96 -20.39 -17.31 9.37
C LYS A 96 -19.26 -16.63 8.60
N ILE A 97 -19.54 -15.59 7.79
CA ILE A 97 -18.49 -14.76 7.14
C ILE A 97 -17.56 -14.22 8.21
N ARG A 98 -18.11 -13.56 9.24
CA ARG A 98 -17.33 -13.03 10.35
C ARG A 98 -16.48 -14.12 11.03
N LYS A 99 -17.04 -15.30 11.24
CA LYS A 99 -16.34 -16.44 11.84
C LYS A 99 -15.19 -16.92 10.96
N PHE A 100 -15.38 -17.03 9.65
CA PHE A 100 -14.31 -17.40 8.71
C PHE A 100 -13.18 -16.39 8.67
N LEU A 101 -13.51 -15.10 8.67
CA LEU A 101 -12.52 -14.04 8.71
C LEU A 101 -11.84 -13.88 10.08
N ASN A 102 -12.33 -14.59 11.11
CA ASN A 102 -11.83 -14.55 12.49
C ASN A 102 -11.69 -13.12 13.05
N ILE A 103 -12.73 -12.30 12.88
CA ILE A 103 -12.76 -10.91 13.37
C ILE A 103 -13.95 -10.63 14.30
N SER A 104 -13.80 -9.59 15.13
CA SER A 104 -14.87 -9.12 16.02
C SER A 104 -15.99 -8.45 15.24
N TRP A 105 -17.19 -8.39 15.85
CA TRP A 105 -18.33 -7.67 15.28
C TRP A 105 -18.03 -6.19 15.05
N GLY A 106 -17.29 -5.55 15.97
CA GLY A 106 -16.90 -4.14 15.85
C GLY A 106 -16.00 -3.86 14.65
N LYS A 107 -15.13 -4.80 14.26
CA LYS A 107 -14.33 -4.68 13.03
C LYS A 107 -15.13 -5.03 11.79
N PHE A 108 -15.99 -6.05 11.87
CA PHE A 108 -16.71 -6.58 10.72
C PHE A 108 -17.85 -5.67 10.23
N ALA A 109 -18.70 -5.18 11.14
CA ALA A 109 -19.90 -4.43 10.78
C ALA A 109 -19.61 -3.16 9.94
N PRO A 110 -18.59 -2.34 10.27
CA PRO A 110 -18.25 -1.17 9.44
C PRO A 110 -17.77 -1.53 8.03
N HIS A 111 -17.08 -2.66 7.86
CA HIS A 111 -16.67 -3.12 6.53
C HIS A 111 -17.87 -3.59 5.71
N LEU A 112 -18.78 -4.32 6.35
CA LEU A 112 -20.01 -4.82 5.73
C LEU A 112 -20.93 -3.67 5.28
N ASP A 113 -21.16 -2.70 6.16
CA ASP A 113 -21.96 -1.48 5.86
C ASP A 113 -21.36 -0.68 4.70
N LYS A 114 -20.02 -0.56 4.63
CA LYS A 114 -19.36 0.15 3.51
C LYS A 114 -19.57 -0.54 2.17
N VAL A 115 -19.46 -1.87 2.10
CA VAL A 115 -19.67 -2.59 0.83
C VAL A 115 -21.15 -2.70 0.46
N GLU A 116 -22.04 -2.71 1.44
CA GLU A 116 -23.50 -2.64 1.21
C GLU A 116 -23.90 -1.28 0.64
N LYS A 117 -23.45 -0.17 1.26
CA LYS A 117 -23.70 1.20 0.76
C LYS A 117 -23.12 1.44 -0.64
N ALA A 118 -22.02 0.78 -0.97
CA ALA A 118 -21.45 0.81 -2.31
C ALA A 118 -22.27 0.00 -3.34
N GLY A 119 -23.27 -0.77 -2.90
CA GLY A 119 -24.09 -1.65 -3.73
C GLY A 119 -23.37 -2.91 -4.18
N PHE A 120 -22.31 -3.34 -3.48
CA PHE A 120 -21.60 -4.57 -3.83
C PHE A 120 -22.30 -5.80 -3.27
N ILE A 121 -23.01 -5.63 -2.17
CA ILE A 121 -23.76 -6.69 -1.49
C ILE A 121 -25.15 -6.18 -1.11
N THR A 122 -26.05 -7.10 -0.81
CA THR A 122 -27.28 -6.83 -0.06
C THR A 122 -27.36 -7.73 1.16
N ILE A 123 -27.95 -7.23 2.25
CA ILE A 123 -28.16 -7.99 3.48
C ILE A 123 -29.67 -8.18 3.67
N LYS A 124 -30.09 -9.44 3.82
CA LYS A 124 -31.50 -9.82 4.07
C LYS A 124 -31.62 -10.65 5.33
N GLU A 125 -32.77 -10.57 6.00
CA GLU A 125 -33.11 -11.49 7.08
C GLU A 125 -33.89 -12.68 6.52
N GLU A 126 -33.38 -13.87 6.76
CA GLU A 126 -33.97 -15.11 6.26
C GLU A 126 -34.02 -16.16 7.35
N PHE A 127 -35.02 -17.04 7.26
CA PHE A 127 -35.24 -18.08 8.26
C PHE A 127 -34.45 -19.35 7.90
N PHE A 128 -33.55 -19.74 8.81
CA PHE A 128 -32.88 -21.04 8.79
C PHE A 128 -33.17 -21.75 10.11
N ASP A 129 -33.75 -22.95 10.04
CA ASP A 129 -34.14 -23.74 11.21
C ASP A 129 -35.07 -22.98 12.18
N ALA A 130 -36.10 -22.32 11.62
CA ALA A 130 -37.05 -21.46 12.35
C ALA A 130 -36.40 -20.28 13.12
N LYS A 131 -35.15 -19.93 12.81
CA LYS A 131 -34.44 -18.79 13.41
C LYS A 131 -34.08 -17.77 12.32
N PRO A 132 -34.40 -16.48 12.51
CA PRO A 132 -33.98 -15.45 11.58
C PRO A 132 -32.46 -15.29 11.63
N ARG A 133 -31.84 -15.22 10.45
CA ARG A 133 -30.40 -15.00 10.27
C ARG A 133 -30.18 -13.95 9.21
N LYS A 134 -29.18 -13.10 9.40
CA LYS A 134 -28.73 -12.17 8.37
C LYS A 134 -27.92 -12.92 7.32
N VAL A 135 -28.38 -12.89 6.08
CA VAL A 135 -27.74 -13.44 4.90
C VAL A 135 -27.22 -12.30 4.04
N VAL A 136 -25.99 -12.46 3.56
CA VAL A 136 -25.33 -11.52 2.67
C VAL A 136 -25.27 -12.13 1.29
N TYR A 137 -25.68 -11.36 0.29
CA TYR A 137 -25.71 -11.74 -1.12
C TYR A 137 -24.74 -10.87 -1.91
N LEU A 138 -24.09 -11.44 -2.93
CA LEU A 138 -23.31 -10.66 -3.88
C LEU A 138 -24.22 -10.02 -4.92
N GLU A 139 -24.15 -8.71 -5.08
CA GLU A 139 -24.87 -8.00 -6.13
C GLU A 139 -24.09 -7.99 -7.45
N HIS A 140 -24.80 -7.80 -8.57
CA HIS A 140 -24.18 -7.75 -9.91
C HIS A 140 -23.05 -6.72 -9.97
N LYS A 141 -23.27 -5.52 -9.40
CA LYS A 141 -22.25 -4.47 -9.34
C LYS A 141 -20.99 -4.92 -8.59
N GLY A 142 -21.15 -5.59 -7.45
CA GLY A 142 -20.02 -6.12 -6.68
C GLY A 142 -19.27 -7.21 -7.44
N ARG A 143 -20.00 -8.10 -8.13
CA ARG A 143 -19.42 -9.16 -8.96
C ARG A 143 -18.59 -8.59 -10.11
N SER A 144 -19.13 -7.64 -10.87
CA SER A 144 -18.42 -7.01 -11.99
C SER A 144 -17.18 -6.26 -11.52
N HIS A 145 -17.30 -5.46 -10.46
CA HIS A 145 -16.17 -4.70 -9.89
C HIS A 145 -15.05 -5.60 -9.35
N TYR A 146 -15.41 -6.74 -8.75
CA TYR A 146 -14.42 -7.73 -8.30
C TYR A 146 -13.66 -8.38 -9.46
N ILE A 147 -14.35 -8.72 -10.56
CA ILE A 147 -13.70 -9.29 -11.76
C ILE A 147 -12.72 -8.27 -12.37
N GLU A 148 -13.15 -7.01 -12.52
CA GLU A 148 -12.29 -5.93 -13.01
C GLU A 148 -11.06 -5.74 -12.12
N PHE A 149 -11.25 -5.77 -10.79
CA PHE A 149 -10.15 -5.71 -9.83
C PHE A 149 -9.16 -6.86 -10.02
N GLN A 150 -9.64 -8.10 -10.13
CA GLN A 150 -8.77 -9.26 -10.35
C GLN A 150 -7.98 -9.14 -11.65
N GLN A 151 -8.64 -8.75 -12.75
CA GLN A 151 -7.98 -8.55 -14.04
C GLN A 151 -6.89 -7.49 -13.96
N LYS A 152 -7.18 -6.36 -13.30
CA LYS A 152 -6.22 -5.27 -13.10
C LYS A 152 -5.01 -5.74 -12.29
N MET A 153 -5.23 -6.44 -11.18
CA MET A 153 -4.15 -6.97 -10.34
C MET A 153 -3.28 -7.98 -11.10
N LEU A 154 -3.89 -8.91 -11.84
CA LEU A 154 -3.17 -9.87 -12.68
C LEU A 154 -2.31 -9.18 -13.75
N ALA A 155 -2.86 -8.17 -14.42
CA ALA A 155 -2.12 -7.39 -15.42
C ALA A 155 -0.93 -6.63 -14.82
N MET A 156 -1.05 -6.17 -13.57
CA MET A 156 0.07 -5.53 -12.86
C MET A 156 1.18 -6.51 -12.50
N PHE A 157 0.82 -7.75 -12.09
CA PHE A 157 1.81 -8.78 -11.79
C PHE A 157 2.49 -9.34 -13.04
N ALA A 158 1.76 -9.46 -14.16
CA ALA A 158 2.31 -9.96 -15.42
C ALA A 158 3.31 -9.00 -16.10
N LYS A 159 3.31 -7.72 -15.71
CA LYS A 159 4.23 -6.69 -16.24
C LYS A 159 5.60 -6.64 -15.53
N ARG A 160 5.82 -7.45 -14.50
CA ARG A 160 7.08 -7.52 -13.74
C ARG A 160 7.84 -8.79 -14.07
#